data_AF-A0A2M9ZFM6-F1
#
_entry.id   AF-A0A2M9ZFM6-F1
#
_cell.length_a   1.000
_cell.length_b   1.000
_cell.length_c   1.000
_cell.angle_alpha   90.00
_cell.angle_beta   90.00
_cell.angle_gamma   90.00
#
_symmetry.space_group_name_H-M   'P 1'
#
loop_
_entity.id
_entity.type
_entity.pdbx_description
1 polymer ?
#
loop_
_entity_poly.entity_id
_entity_poly.type
_entity_poly.pdbx_seq_one_letter_code
_entity_poly.pdbx_strand_id
1 'polypeptide(L)'
;MAEKRTSIPQDLAQELVKTIRLLAMSGKKNFRKYLFDPFVYAGWEKEKSHSALAASKMIDKIQEDSRNPSYLHTIPHHCKRLVSQGLQESLSALGDSCIFFLEKMQEDPNISFSPEALEFVGVLEKPLKEFAKLTSNNNEKLFEDSIRNFSKEELKSAFEPVKLDGTRQKVYLDTEVHTLYQQILAAAKVNNLVRCKKLLSRYLINYSDSETYSEQEVENLLDALSKRENGFRETLKDSLAIELYYTITRGIMEGNAKKAIQGIRKYAHIFEGDPNTKYYYEIDALERKLYAIIQSKDLMKELRKGM
;
A
#
# COMPACT_ATOMS: atom_id res chain seq x y z
N MET A 1 19.86 24.12 -1.32
CA MET A 1 19.29 23.76 -2.64
C MET A 1 18.95 22.28 -2.55
N ALA A 2 17.67 21.91 -2.57
CA ALA A 2 17.29 20.49 -2.58
C ALA A 2 17.71 19.90 -3.93
N GLU A 3 18.38 18.75 -3.93
CA GLU A 3 18.72 18.03 -5.17
C GLU A 3 17.47 17.88 -6.02
N LYS A 4 17.55 18.34 -7.27
CA LYS A 4 16.42 18.29 -8.19
C LYS A 4 16.20 16.83 -8.57
N ARG A 5 15.21 16.19 -7.94
CA ARG A 5 14.84 14.78 -8.20
C ARG A 5 14.66 14.57 -9.70
N THR A 6 15.34 13.58 -10.25
CA THR A 6 15.32 13.25 -11.69
C THR A 6 14.30 12.19 -12.06
N SER A 7 13.82 11.40 -11.09
CA SER A 7 12.80 10.35 -11.27
C SER A 7 12.02 10.12 -9.99
N ILE A 8 10.78 9.65 -10.10
CA ILE A 8 9.97 9.24 -8.95
C ILE A 8 10.27 7.78 -8.58
N PRO A 9 10.79 7.51 -7.36
CA PRO A 9 10.98 6.15 -6.87
C PRO A 9 9.66 5.38 -6.76
N GLN A 10 9.69 4.08 -7.05
CA GLN A 10 8.48 3.24 -7.03
C GLN A 10 7.86 3.12 -5.63
N ASP A 11 8.71 2.99 -4.61
CA ASP A 11 8.31 2.93 -3.20
C ASP A 11 7.58 4.22 -2.79
N LEU A 12 8.13 5.39 -3.15
CA LEU A 12 7.47 6.67 -2.89
C LEU A 12 6.10 6.76 -3.57
N ALA A 13 5.99 6.33 -4.84
CA ALA A 13 4.71 6.33 -5.53
C ALA A 13 3.69 5.41 -4.84
N GLN A 14 4.13 4.23 -4.38
CA GLN A 14 3.28 3.30 -3.63
C GLN A 14 2.85 3.90 -2.29
N GLU A 15 3.75 4.52 -1.53
CA GLU A 15 3.44 5.22 -0.29
C GLU A 15 2.34 6.26 -0.49
N LEU A 16 2.50 7.13 -1.48
CA LEU A 16 1.53 8.19 -1.78
C LEU A 16 0.17 7.61 -2.17
N VAL A 17 0.11 6.51 -2.94
CA VAL A 17 -1.15 5.79 -3.22
C VAL A 17 -1.84 5.37 -1.93
N LYS A 18 -1.09 4.76 -0.99
CA LYS A 18 -1.65 4.33 0.30
C LYS A 18 -2.10 5.51 1.14
N THR A 19 -1.32 6.58 1.18
CA THR A 19 -1.67 7.81 1.91
C THR A 19 -2.96 8.42 1.36
N ILE A 20 -3.15 8.49 0.04
CA ILE A 20 -4.41 8.99 -0.58
C ILE A 20 -5.60 8.11 -0.18
N ARG A 21 -5.43 6.78 -0.15
CA ARG A 21 -6.49 5.85 0.28
C ARG A 21 -6.86 6.07 1.76
N LEU A 22 -5.89 6.28 2.64
CA LEU A 22 -6.13 6.61 4.05
C LEU A 22 -6.79 7.99 4.19
N LEU A 23 -6.37 8.96 3.36
CA LEU A 23 -6.94 10.29 3.34
C LEU A 23 -8.44 10.26 2.99
N ALA A 24 -8.83 9.44 2.01
CA ALA A 24 -10.24 9.25 1.65
C ALA A 24 -11.08 8.74 2.84
N MET A 25 -10.50 7.88 3.69
CA MET A 25 -11.17 7.39 4.90
C MET A 25 -11.26 8.43 6.01
N SER A 26 -10.31 9.36 6.08
CA SER A 26 -10.27 10.41 7.12
C SER A 26 -11.31 11.52 6.94
N GLY A 27 -12.10 11.47 5.85
CA GLY A 27 -13.22 12.36 5.59
C GLY A 27 -12.90 13.59 4.74
N LYS A 28 -13.97 14.25 4.28
CA LYS A 28 -13.94 15.34 3.28
C LYS A 28 -13.04 16.52 3.65
N LYS A 29 -12.98 16.90 4.94
CA LYS A 29 -12.20 18.05 5.41
C LYS A 29 -10.70 17.83 5.22
N ASN A 30 -10.20 16.67 5.64
CA ASN A 30 -8.80 16.30 5.48
C ASN A 30 -8.46 16.11 4.00
N PHE A 31 -9.34 15.45 3.25
CA PHE A 31 -9.16 15.26 1.81
C PHE A 31 -9.03 16.58 1.06
N ARG A 32 -9.84 17.58 1.42
CA ARG A 32 -9.69 18.92 0.85
C ARG A 32 -8.34 19.53 1.19
N LYS A 33 -8.01 19.59 2.48
CA LYS A 33 -6.79 20.23 2.99
C LYS A 33 -5.50 19.64 2.41
N TYR A 34 -5.41 18.31 2.30
CA TYR A 34 -4.15 17.62 1.99
C TYR A 34 -4.08 17.09 0.55
N LEU A 35 -5.14 17.19 -0.25
CA LEU A 35 -5.12 16.78 -1.65
C LEU A 35 -5.73 17.83 -2.59
N PHE A 36 -6.97 18.27 -2.35
CA PHE A 36 -7.65 19.22 -3.23
C PHE A 36 -6.98 20.61 -3.24
N ASP A 37 -6.91 21.27 -2.07
CA ASP A 37 -6.41 22.64 -1.95
C ASP A 37 -4.96 22.78 -2.49
N PRO A 38 -4.03 21.83 -2.24
CA PRO A 38 -2.70 21.86 -2.85
C PRO A 38 -2.72 21.93 -4.38
N PHE A 39 -3.59 21.18 -5.06
CA PHE A 39 -3.69 21.24 -6.53
C PHE A 39 -4.31 22.55 -7.03
N VAL A 40 -5.30 23.08 -6.30
CA VAL A 40 -5.88 24.39 -6.62
C VAL A 40 -4.82 25.48 -6.51
N TYR A 41 -4.07 25.52 -5.40
CA TYR A 41 -3.01 26.52 -5.19
C TYR A 41 -1.85 26.37 -6.17
N ALA A 42 -1.57 25.15 -6.64
CA ALA A 42 -0.57 24.90 -7.66
C ALA A 42 -1.04 25.26 -9.08
N GLY A 43 -2.30 25.69 -9.26
CA GLY A 43 -2.84 26.09 -10.57
C GLY A 43 -3.12 24.92 -11.50
N TRP A 44 -3.42 23.74 -10.95
CA TRP A 44 -3.77 22.54 -11.75
C TRP A 44 -5.23 22.56 -12.25
N GLU A 45 -6.03 23.54 -11.84
CA GLU A 45 -7.34 23.80 -12.41
C GLU A 45 -7.22 24.36 -13.83
N LYS A 46 -7.98 23.80 -14.77
CA LYS A 46 -8.16 24.41 -16.10
C LYS A 46 -9.31 25.41 -16.08
N GLU A 47 -9.29 26.35 -17.02
CA GLU A 47 -10.51 27.06 -17.42
C GLU A 47 -11.54 26.05 -17.94
N LYS A 48 -12.82 26.24 -17.59
CA LYS A 48 -13.94 25.27 -17.73
C LYS A 48 -14.25 24.78 -19.15
N SER A 49 -13.46 25.13 -20.16
CA SER A 49 -13.87 25.13 -21.58
C SER A 49 -13.43 23.93 -22.44
N HIS A 50 -12.65 22.95 -21.97
CA HIS A 50 -12.00 22.02 -22.94
C HIS A 50 -11.96 20.51 -22.64
N SER A 51 -12.88 19.98 -21.83
CA SER A 51 -13.00 18.52 -21.72
C SER A 51 -14.45 18.06 -21.52
N ALA A 52 -15.01 17.42 -22.54
CA ALA A 52 -16.33 16.78 -22.48
C ALA A 52 -16.28 15.33 -21.94
N LEU A 53 -15.08 14.80 -21.64
CA LEU A 53 -14.89 13.42 -21.18
C LEU A 53 -14.78 13.39 -19.65
N ALA A 54 -15.60 12.56 -19.01
CA ALA A 54 -15.49 12.25 -17.59
C ALA A 54 -14.13 11.60 -17.29
N ALA A 55 -13.63 11.78 -16.05
CA ALA A 55 -12.33 11.25 -15.63
C ALA A 55 -12.21 9.73 -15.83
N SER A 56 -13.28 8.97 -15.58
CA SER A 56 -13.33 7.52 -15.79
C SER A 56 -13.04 7.13 -17.25
N LYS A 57 -13.68 7.79 -18.21
CA LYS A 57 -13.44 7.54 -19.64
C LYS A 57 -12.02 7.92 -20.08
N MET A 58 -11.43 8.93 -19.44
CA MET A 58 -10.02 9.27 -19.68
C MET A 58 -9.09 8.18 -19.17
N ILE A 59 -9.37 7.60 -18.00
CA ILE A 59 -8.61 6.46 -17.47
C ILE A 59 -8.63 5.30 -18.47
N ASP A 60 -9.81 4.92 -18.95
CA ASP A 60 -9.96 3.82 -19.91
C ASP A 60 -9.15 4.07 -21.18
N LYS A 61 -9.24 5.29 -21.72
CA LYS A 61 -8.48 5.70 -22.90
C LYS A 61 -6.96 5.64 -22.67
N ILE A 62 -6.48 6.17 -21.53
CA ILE A 62 -5.06 6.15 -21.21
C ILE A 62 -4.56 4.71 -21.06
N GLN A 63 -5.37 3.81 -20.49
CA GLN A 63 -5.02 2.39 -20.39
C GLN A 63 -4.92 1.72 -21.76
N GLU A 64 -5.82 2.06 -22.70
CA GLU A 64 -5.75 1.59 -24.08
C GLU A 64 -4.49 2.12 -24.79
N ASP A 65 -4.24 3.44 -24.70
CA ASP A 65 -3.06 4.10 -25.28
C ASP A 65 -1.75 3.52 -24.70
N SER A 66 -1.75 3.16 -23.41
CA SER A 66 -0.58 2.55 -22.73
C SER A 66 -0.18 1.19 -23.33
N ARG A 67 -1.06 0.51 -24.07
CA ARG A 67 -0.75 -0.76 -24.73
C ARG A 67 -0.03 -0.56 -26.06
N ASN A 68 -0.05 0.66 -26.59
CA ASN A 68 0.55 0.99 -27.87
C ASN A 68 1.86 1.77 -27.67
N PRO A 69 3.02 1.23 -28.08
CA PRO A 69 4.31 1.91 -27.93
C PRO A 69 4.35 3.33 -28.50
N SER A 70 3.59 3.59 -29.57
CA SER A 70 3.54 4.90 -30.21
C SER A 70 2.95 6.00 -29.34
N TYR A 71 2.12 5.68 -28.34
CA TYR A 71 1.45 6.67 -27.49
C TYR A 71 2.09 6.84 -26.11
N LEU A 72 3.07 6.02 -25.73
CA LEU A 72 3.69 6.03 -24.39
C LEU A 72 4.22 7.41 -23.98
N HIS A 73 4.79 8.16 -24.92
CA HIS A 73 5.30 9.51 -24.68
C HIS A 73 4.22 10.54 -24.33
N THR A 74 2.95 10.28 -24.67
CA THR A 74 1.83 11.19 -24.37
C THR A 74 1.14 10.90 -23.04
N ILE A 75 1.40 9.72 -22.46
CA ILE A 75 0.76 9.25 -21.22
C ILE A 75 0.94 10.25 -20.06
N PRO A 76 2.14 10.80 -19.80
CA PRO A 76 2.31 11.78 -18.70
C PRO A 76 1.42 13.02 -18.86
N HIS A 77 1.34 13.57 -20.08
CA HIS A 77 0.47 14.71 -20.38
C HIS A 77 -1.01 14.35 -20.21
N HIS A 78 -1.43 13.16 -20.64
CA HIS A 78 -2.80 12.70 -20.47
C HIS A 78 -3.15 12.48 -18.99
N CYS A 79 -2.23 11.94 -18.19
CA CYS A 79 -2.41 11.81 -16.75
C CYS A 79 -2.49 13.16 -16.04
N LYS A 80 -1.67 14.15 -16.41
CA LYS A 80 -1.80 15.53 -15.90
C LYS A 80 -3.17 16.12 -16.23
N ARG A 81 -3.66 15.92 -17.46
CA ARG A 81 -5.00 16.34 -17.88
C ARG A 81 -6.11 15.63 -17.09
N LEU A 82 -5.95 14.34 -16.83
CA LEU A 82 -6.88 13.54 -16.03
C LEU A 82 -6.99 14.10 -14.61
N VAL A 83 -5.88 14.41 -13.94
CA VAL A 83 -5.89 15.01 -12.59
C VAL A 83 -6.64 16.35 -12.59
N SER A 84 -6.37 17.19 -13.59
CA SER A 84 -7.08 18.47 -13.77
C SER A 84 -8.59 18.28 -13.97
N GLN A 85 -9.00 17.27 -14.74
CA GLN A 85 -10.40 16.91 -14.92
C GLN A 85 -11.03 16.40 -13.62
N GLY A 86 -10.34 15.50 -12.90
CA GLY A 86 -10.79 14.97 -11.62
C GLY A 86 -11.01 16.07 -10.58
N LEU A 87 -10.13 17.08 -10.56
CA LEU A 87 -10.23 18.26 -9.70
C LEU A 87 -11.54 19.03 -9.91
N GLN A 88 -12.01 19.15 -11.15
CA GLN A 88 -13.26 19.84 -11.49
C GLN A 88 -14.51 18.98 -11.26
N GLU A 89 -14.39 17.65 -11.38
CA GLU A 89 -15.51 16.73 -11.35
C GLU A 89 -15.97 16.42 -9.91
N SER A 90 -15.09 15.82 -9.09
CA SER A 90 -15.41 15.48 -7.71
C SER A 90 -14.17 15.10 -6.91
N LEU A 91 -14.26 15.10 -5.57
CA LEU A 91 -13.16 14.66 -4.71
C LEU A 91 -12.76 13.19 -4.97
N SER A 92 -13.74 12.32 -5.23
CA SER A 92 -13.46 10.92 -5.58
C SER A 92 -12.72 10.82 -6.91
N ALA A 93 -13.20 11.52 -7.95
CA ALA A 93 -12.54 11.55 -9.25
C ALA A 93 -11.10 12.08 -9.17
N LEU A 94 -10.85 13.11 -8.35
CA LEU A 94 -9.50 13.61 -8.08
C LEU A 94 -8.63 12.52 -7.43
N GLY A 95 -9.12 11.85 -6.39
CA GLY A 95 -8.41 10.78 -5.69
C GLY A 95 -8.02 9.64 -6.63
N ASP A 96 -8.98 9.15 -7.42
CA ASP A 96 -8.77 8.07 -8.39
C ASP A 96 -7.80 8.49 -9.49
N SER A 97 -7.90 9.73 -9.98
CA SER A 97 -6.98 10.29 -10.98
C SER A 97 -5.54 10.37 -10.45
N CYS A 98 -5.35 10.79 -9.20
CA CYS A 98 -4.03 10.86 -8.58
C CYS A 98 -3.43 9.46 -8.36
N ILE A 99 -4.23 8.52 -7.86
CA ILE A 99 -3.81 7.12 -7.68
C ILE A 99 -3.42 6.52 -9.03
N PHE A 100 -4.24 6.71 -10.06
CA PHE A 100 -3.96 6.19 -11.40
C PHE A 100 -2.64 6.71 -11.95
N PHE A 101 -2.34 8.01 -11.80
CA PHE A 101 -1.07 8.55 -12.27
C PHE A 101 0.13 7.96 -11.51
N LEU A 102 0.04 7.82 -10.18
CA LEU A 102 1.07 7.18 -9.36
C LEU A 102 1.28 5.70 -9.74
N GLU A 103 0.21 4.98 -10.08
CA GLU A 103 0.29 3.60 -10.56
C GLU A 103 0.97 3.52 -11.92
N LYS A 104 0.71 4.47 -12.83
CA LYS A 104 1.41 4.55 -14.12
C LYS A 104 2.90 4.84 -13.97
N MET A 105 3.30 5.67 -13.01
CA MET A 105 4.72 5.90 -12.69
C MET A 105 5.42 4.64 -12.17
N GLN A 106 4.69 3.74 -11.50
CA GLN A 106 5.25 2.47 -11.04
C GLN A 106 5.39 1.47 -12.20
N GLU A 107 4.53 1.55 -13.21
CA GLU A 107 4.49 0.63 -14.35
C GLU A 107 5.57 0.93 -15.41
N ASP A 108 5.79 2.20 -15.74
CA ASP A 108 6.73 2.61 -16.79
C ASP A 108 7.71 3.68 -16.27
N PRO A 109 9.02 3.39 -16.26
CA PRO A 109 10.04 4.35 -15.87
C PRO A 109 9.99 5.65 -16.69
N ASN A 110 9.65 5.61 -17.98
CA ASN A 110 9.57 6.83 -18.81
C ASN A 110 8.54 7.83 -18.27
N ILE A 111 7.48 7.33 -17.65
CA ILE A 111 6.47 8.17 -17.00
C ILE A 111 7.05 8.74 -15.71
N SER A 112 7.81 7.97 -14.92
CA SER A 112 8.41 8.45 -13.67
C SER A 112 9.50 9.52 -13.86
N PHE A 113 10.18 9.55 -15.01
CA PHE A 113 11.14 10.60 -15.40
C PHE A 113 10.48 11.86 -15.98
N SER A 114 9.19 11.80 -16.31
CA SER A 114 8.53 12.89 -17.03
C SER A 114 8.44 14.18 -16.20
N PRO A 115 8.53 15.36 -16.84
CA PRO A 115 8.32 16.64 -16.16
C PRO A 115 6.97 16.71 -15.44
N GLU A 116 5.92 16.15 -16.04
CA GLU A 116 4.57 16.09 -15.47
C GLU A 116 4.54 15.29 -14.17
N ALA A 117 5.25 14.16 -14.11
CA ALA A 117 5.33 13.35 -12.90
C ALA A 117 6.10 14.06 -11.79
N LEU A 118 7.22 14.70 -12.13
CA LEU A 118 8.02 15.47 -11.17
C LEU A 118 7.25 16.65 -10.59
N GLU A 119 6.52 17.39 -11.43
CA GLU A 119 5.65 18.49 -10.99
C GLU A 119 4.51 17.96 -10.11
N PHE A 120 3.82 16.91 -10.56
CA PHE A 120 2.72 16.28 -9.82
C PHE A 120 3.13 15.84 -8.41
N VAL A 121 4.24 15.10 -8.29
CA VAL A 121 4.74 14.67 -6.98
C VAL A 121 5.22 15.85 -6.15
N GLY A 122 5.80 16.88 -6.79
CA GLY A 122 6.18 18.14 -6.12
C GLY A 122 5.01 18.84 -5.41
N VAL A 123 3.80 18.77 -5.97
CA VAL A 123 2.57 19.30 -5.35
C VAL A 123 2.08 18.40 -4.21
N LEU A 124 2.14 17.09 -4.40
CA LEU A 124 1.54 16.09 -3.51
C LEU A 124 2.35 15.74 -2.27
N GLU A 125 3.68 15.63 -2.43
CA GLU A 125 4.52 14.93 -1.47
C GLU A 125 4.48 15.56 -0.08
N LYS A 126 4.62 16.89 -0.01
CA LYS A 126 4.64 17.60 1.27
C LYS A 126 3.28 17.52 2.00
N PRO A 127 2.13 17.91 1.39
CA PRO A 127 0.83 17.78 2.03
C PRO A 127 0.50 16.35 2.51
N LEU A 128 0.81 15.34 1.70
CA LEU A 128 0.56 13.95 2.06
C LEU A 128 1.50 13.47 3.18
N LYS A 129 2.76 13.89 3.21
CA LYS A 129 3.67 13.62 4.34
C LYS A 129 3.20 14.27 5.64
N GLU A 130 2.66 15.48 5.58
CA GLU A 130 2.06 16.14 6.74
C GLU A 130 0.85 15.35 7.27
N PHE A 131 -0.03 14.90 6.37
CA PHE A 131 -1.15 14.03 6.74
C PHE A 131 -0.69 12.70 7.32
N ALA A 132 0.30 12.03 6.72
CA ALA A 132 0.82 10.75 7.20
C ALA A 132 1.34 10.86 8.64
N LYS A 133 2.09 11.93 8.96
CA LYS A 133 2.56 12.21 10.33
C LYS A 133 1.41 12.42 11.31
N LEU A 134 0.41 13.20 10.92
CA LEU A 134 -0.77 13.45 11.75
C LEU A 134 -1.55 12.16 12.03
N THR A 135 -1.73 11.33 11.00
CA THR A 135 -2.40 10.03 11.10
C THR A 135 -1.62 9.09 12.00
N SER A 136 -0.29 8.99 11.85
CA SER A 136 0.56 8.16 12.70
C SER A 136 0.41 8.50 14.19
N ASN A 137 0.48 9.81 14.53
CA ASN A 137 0.35 10.28 15.91
C ASN A 137 -1.03 9.99 16.52
N ASN A 138 -2.09 10.07 15.70
CA ASN A 138 -3.45 9.79 16.17
C ASN A 138 -3.72 8.28 16.30
N ASN A 139 -3.16 7.47 15.39
CA ASN A 139 -3.38 6.03 15.34
C ASN A 139 -2.85 5.32 16.59
N GLU A 140 -1.72 5.74 17.14
CA GLU A 140 -1.19 5.12 18.37
C GLU A 140 -2.22 5.20 19.51
N LYS A 141 -2.83 6.37 19.71
CA LYS A 141 -3.88 6.58 20.72
C LYS A 141 -5.15 5.80 20.38
N LEU A 142 -5.63 5.88 19.14
CA LEU A 142 -6.83 5.15 18.71
C LEU A 142 -6.68 3.64 18.87
N PHE A 143 -5.49 3.11 18.59
CA PHE A 143 -5.18 1.71 18.75
C PHE A 143 -5.12 1.31 20.23
N GLU A 144 -4.44 2.09 21.06
CA GLU A 144 -4.40 1.88 22.51
C GLU A 144 -5.80 1.86 23.13
N ASP A 145 -6.63 2.86 22.81
CA ASP A 145 -8.01 2.95 23.29
C ASP A 145 -8.87 1.77 22.80
N SER A 146 -8.69 1.35 21.55
CA SER A 146 -9.41 0.20 20.98
C SER A 146 -9.07 -1.10 21.71
N ILE A 147 -7.79 -1.37 21.98
CA ILE A 147 -7.37 -2.62 22.61
C ILE A 147 -7.66 -2.64 24.12
N ARG A 148 -7.61 -1.49 24.80
CA ARG A 148 -7.96 -1.40 26.23
C ARG A 148 -9.36 -1.96 26.50
N ASN A 149 -10.29 -1.71 25.59
CA ASN A 149 -11.69 -2.14 25.68
C ASN A 149 -11.91 -3.62 25.33
N PHE A 150 -10.94 -4.32 24.76
CA PHE A 150 -11.10 -5.74 24.42
C PHE A 150 -11.22 -6.60 25.68
N SER A 151 -12.14 -7.55 25.66
CA SER A 151 -12.17 -8.67 26.59
C SER A 151 -10.94 -9.57 26.43
N LYS A 152 -10.69 -10.43 27.42
CA LYS A 152 -9.61 -11.43 27.37
C LYS A 152 -9.78 -12.40 26.18
N GLU A 153 -11.02 -12.74 25.85
CA GLU A 153 -11.38 -13.65 24.77
C GLU A 153 -11.18 -13.02 23.39
N GLU A 154 -11.60 -11.76 23.21
CA GLU A 154 -11.38 -11.00 21.97
C GLU A 154 -9.88 -10.83 21.68
N LEU A 155 -9.09 -10.52 22.72
CA LEU A 155 -7.63 -10.49 22.60
C LEU A 155 -7.07 -11.83 22.15
N LYS A 156 -7.41 -12.93 22.83
CA LYS A 156 -6.97 -14.27 22.40
C LYS A 156 -7.33 -14.55 20.95
N SER A 157 -8.57 -14.28 20.55
CA SER A 157 -9.04 -14.49 19.17
C SER A 157 -8.28 -13.67 18.11
N ALA A 158 -7.68 -12.53 18.50
CA ALA A 158 -6.84 -11.74 17.61
C ALA A 158 -5.42 -12.31 17.46
N PHE A 159 -4.99 -13.12 18.43
CA PHE A 159 -3.73 -13.88 18.40
C PHE A 159 -3.86 -15.28 17.82
N GLU A 160 -5.06 -15.86 17.81
CA GLU A 160 -5.27 -17.14 17.16
C GLU A 160 -4.97 -17.02 15.65
N PRO A 161 -4.17 -17.94 15.08
CA PRO A 161 -4.13 -18.10 13.63
C PRO A 161 -5.56 -18.38 13.15
N VAL A 162 -5.90 -17.94 11.94
CA VAL A 162 -7.25 -18.15 11.39
C VAL A 162 -7.54 -19.65 11.39
N LYS A 163 -8.34 -20.12 12.35
CA LYS A 163 -8.79 -21.51 12.41
C LYS A 163 -9.63 -21.77 11.17
N LEU A 164 -9.08 -22.54 10.23
CA LEU A 164 -9.79 -23.02 9.06
C LEU A 164 -10.72 -24.14 9.51
N ASP A 165 -11.90 -23.78 10.00
CA ASP A 165 -12.91 -24.76 10.37
C ASP A 165 -13.47 -25.41 9.09
N GLY A 166 -12.82 -26.51 8.68
CA GLY A 166 -13.33 -27.48 7.70
C GLY A 166 -12.36 -27.86 6.58
N THR A 167 -12.43 -29.12 6.15
CA THR A 167 -11.72 -29.65 4.96
C THR A 167 -11.99 -28.84 3.71
N ARG A 168 -13.21 -28.29 3.57
CA ARG A 168 -13.61 -27.48 2.42
C ARG A 168 -12.89 -26.13 2.37
N GLN A 169 -12.71 -25.45 3.51
CA GLN A 169 -11.98 -24.19 3.58
C GLN A 169 -10.48 -24.39 3.33
N LYS A 170 -9.89 -25.49 3.82
CA LYS A 170 -8.51 -25.87 3.52
C LYS A 170 -8.27 -26.07 2.02
N VAL A 171 -9.14 -26.82 1.34
CA VAL A 171 -9.05 -27.03 -0.12
C VAL A 171 -9.19 -25.71 -0.89
N TYR A 172 -10.09 -24.81 -0.48
CA TYR A 172 -10.19 -23.48 -1.10
C TYR A 172 -8.92 -22.65 -0.90
N LEU A 173 -8.33 -22.68 0.29
CA LEU A 173 -7.09 -21.98 0.59
C LEU A 173 -5.91 -22.53 -0.24
N ASP A 174 -5.76 -23.85 -0.33
CA ASP A 174 -4.73 -24.49 -1.16
C ASP A 174 -4.89 -24.13 -2.64
N THR A 175 -6.14 -24.06 -3.11
CA THR A 175 -6.45 -23.63 -4.49
C THR A 175 -6.11 -22.16 -4.72
N GLU A 176 -6.39 -21.27 -3.75
CA GLU A 176 -6.07 -19.85 -3.83
C GLU A 176 -4.55 -19.63 -3.82
N VAL A 177 -3.83 -20.30 -2.93
CA VAL A 177 -2.36 -20.30 -2.84
C VAL A 177 -1.76 -20.75 -4.18
N HIS A 178 -2.22 -21.89 -4.71
CA HIS A 178 -1.75 -22.40 -6.00
C HIS A 178 -2.05 -21.41 -7.14
N THR A 179 -3.25 -20.86 -7.20
CA THR A 179 -3.65 -19.90 -8.23
C THR A 179 -2.79 -18.64 -8.19
N LEU A 180 -2.55 -18.09 -6.99
CA LEU A 180 -1.73 -16.91 -6.82
C LEU A 180 -0.27 -17.18 -7.22
N TYR A 181 0.27 -18.34 -6.84
CA TYR A 181 1.60 -18.76 -7.26
C TYR A 181 1.72 -18.91 -8.79
N GLN A 182 0.73 -19.52 -9.45
CA GLN A 182 0.72 -19.60 -10.93
C GLN A 182 0.66 -18.21 -11.59
N GLN A 183 -0.09 -17.27 -11.03
CA GLN A 183 -0.13 -15.89 -11.53
C GLN A 183 1.23 -15.19 -11.39
N ILE A 184 1.96 -15.46 -10.30
CA ILE A 184 3.32 -14.95 -10.10
C ILE A 184 4.25 -15.52 -11.18
N LEU A 185 4.22 -16.84 -11.39
CA LEU A 185 5.03 -17.49 -12.44
C LEU A 185 4.71 -16.95 -13.83
N ALA A 186 3.44 -16.73 -14.15
CA ALA A 186 3.02 -16.14 -15.43
C ALA A 186 3.53 -14.70 -15.60
N ALA A 187 3.42 -13.86 -14.56
CA ALA A 187 3.94 -12.49 -14.58
C ALA A 187 5.47 -12.45 -14.74
N ALA A 188 6.18 -13.34 -14.03
CA ALA A 188 7.63 -13.50 -14.15
C ALA A 188 8.03 -13.94 -15.56
N LYS A 189 7.29 -14.85 -16.21
CA LYS A 189 7.57 -15.29 -17.59
C LYS A 189 7.46 -14.16 -18.62
N VAL A 190 6.47 -13.27 -18.46
CA VAL A 190 6.24 -12.13 -19.38
C VAL A 190 7.11 -10.91 -18.99
N ASN A 191 8.03 -11.06 -18.05
CA ASN A 191 8.91 -10.01 -17.53
C ASN A 191 8.16 -8.77 -16.98
N ASN A 192 6.93 -8.96 -16.48
CA ASN A 192 6.17 -7.91 -15.83
C ASN A 192 6.53 -7.87 -14.33
N LEU A 193 7.70 -7.31 -14.03
CA LEU A 193 8.29 -7.30 -12.68
C LEU A 193 7.43 -6.53 -11.67
N VAL A 194 6.78 -5.43 -12.10
CA VAL A 194 5.89 -4.62 -11.26
C VAL A 194 4.69 -5.44 -10.79
N ARG A 195 4.04 -6.16 -11.71
CA ARG A 195 2.93 -7.07 -11.37
C ARG A 195 3.42 -8.23 -10.53
N CYS A 196 4.59 -8.80 -10.85
CA CYS A 196 5.19 -9.88 -10.08
C CYS A 196 5.43 -9.46 -8.62
N LYS A 197 5.98 -8.26 -8.40
CA LYS A 197 6.19 -7.67 -7.06
C LYS A 197 4.88 -7.52 -6.30
N LYS A 198 3.84 -6.93 -6.91
CA LYS A 198 2.51 -6.80 -6.28
C LYS A 198 1.92 -8.15 -5.87
N LEU A 199 2.03 -9.17 -6.73
CA LEU A 199 1.52 -10.51 -6.46
C LEU A 199 2.35 -11.23 -5.39
N LEU A 200 3.67 -11.09 -5.42
CA LEU A 200 4.58 -11.63 -4.40
C LEU A 200 4.35 -10.99 -3.04
N SER A 201 4.22 -9.65 -2.98
CA SER A 201 3.89 -8.96 -1.72
C SER A 201 2.59 -9.50 -1.13
N ARG A 202 1.55 -9.68 -1.95
CA ARG A 202 0.28 -10.28 -1.51
C ARG A 202 0.46 -11.72 -1.04
N TYR A 203 1.22 -12.53 -1.77
CA TYR A 203 1.46 -13.93 -1.42
C TYR A 203 2.19 -14.05 -0.07
N LEU A 204 3.28 -13.29 0.11
CA LEU A 204 4.06 -13.27 1.35
C LEU A 204 3.24 -12.75 2.54
N ILE A 205 2.48 -11.66 2.37
CA ILE A 205 1.62 -11.11 3.43
C ILE A 205 0.49 -12.07 3.80
N ASN A 206 -0.01 -12.88 2.87
CA ASN A 206 -1.14 -13.75 3.16
C ASN A 206 -0.72 -15.13 3.68
N TYR A 207 0.44 -15.63 3.25
CA TYR A 207 0.74 -17.06 3.38
C TYR A 207 2.12 -17.40 3.96
N SER A 208 2.98 -16.42 4.30
CA SER A 208 4.31 -16.69 4.91
C SER A 208 4.27 -17.53 6.20
N ASP A 209 3.15 -17.53 6.92
CA ASP A 209 2.92 -18.28 8.16
C ASP A 209 2.09 -19.54 7.94
N SER A 210 1.81 -19.92 6.69
CA SER A 210 1.04 -21.12 6.34
C SER A 210 1.93 -22.36 6.36
N GLU A 211 1.39 -23.50 6.81
CA GLU A 211 2.06 -24.81 6.70
C GLU A 211 2.37 -25.19 5.24
N THR A 212 1.59 -24.68 4.28
CA THR A 212 1.73 -24.95 2.84
C THR A 212 2.66 -23.95 2.13
N TYR A 213 3.30 -23.05 2.88
CA TYR A 213 4.24 -22.09 2.34
C TYR A 213 5.54 -22.79 1.91
N SER A 214 5.87 -22.67 0.63
CA SER A 214 7.10 -23.24 0.08
C SER A 214 8.21 -22.18 0.07
N GLU A 215 8.90 -22.05 1.20
CA GLU A 215 9.99 -21.08 1.38
C GLU A 215 11.08 -21.24 0.32
N GLN A 216 11.48 -22.48 0.03
CA GLN A 216 12.51 -22.77 -0.97
C GLN A 216 12.11 -22.37 -2.40
N GLU A 217 10.84 -22.57 -2.78
CA GLU A 217 10.35 -22.15 -4.11
C GLU A 217 10.29 -20.63 -4.23
N VAL A 218 9.90 -19.94 -3.15
CA VAL A 218 9.90 -18.49 -3.11
C VAL A 218 11.32 -17.95 -3.20
N GLU A 219 12.28 -18.48 -2.43
CA GLU A 219 13.67 -18.04 -2.50
C GLU A 219 14.29 -18.26 -3.90
N ASN A 220 14.04 -19.43 -4.52
CA ASN A 220 14.47 -19.68 -5.89
C ASN A 220 13.90 -18.65 -6.89
N LEU A 221 12.63 -18.26 -6.70
CA LEU A 221 11.99 -17.23 -7.52
C LEU A 221 12.58 -15.85 -7.25
N LEU A 222 12.83 -15.49 -5.98
CA LEU A 222 13.45 -14.22 -5.61
C LEU A 222 14.87 -14.09 -6.18
N ASP A 223 15.65 -15.17 -6.15
CA ASP A 223 16.97 -15.24 -6.79
C ASP A 223 16.89 -15.05 -8.30
N ALA A 224 15.94 -15.71 -8.96
CA ALA A 224 15.73 -15.56 -10.39
C ALA A 224 15.32 -14.14 -10.79
N LEU A 225 14.50 -13.46 -9.98
CA LEU A 225 14.06 -12.08 -10.21
C LEU A 225 15.15 -11.06 -9.89
N SER A 226 15.95 -11.29 -8.83
CA SER A 226 17.08 -10.44 -8.47
C SER A 226 18.16 -10.41 -9.55
N LYS A 227 18.33 -11.51 -10.30
CA LYS A 227 19.21 -11.55 -11.48
C LYS A 227 18.69 -10.72 -12.66
N ARG A 228 17.40 -10.39 -12.69
CA ARG A 228 16.75 -9.62 -13.78
C ARG A 228 16.64 -8.14 -13.47
N GLU A 229 16.45 -7.78 -12.20
CA GLU A 229 16.38 -6.39 -11.73
C GLU A 229 17.23 -6.25 -10.46
N ASN A 230 18.31 -5.48 -10.58
CA ASN A 230 19.13 -5.10 -9.44
C ASN A 230 18.26 -4.32 -8.45
N GLY A 231 18.32 -4.69 -7.17
CA GLY A 231 17.47 -4.06 -6.14
C GLY A 231 16.08 -4.67 -6.00
N PHE A 232 15.75 -5.77 -6.71
CA PHE A 232 14.41 -6.36 -6.66
C PHE A 232 13.99 -6.74 -5.23
N ARG A 233 14.87 -7.39 -4.46
CA ARG A 233 14.60 -7.81 -3.07
C ARG A 233 14.33 -6.60 -2.18
N GLU A 234 15.13 -5.55 -2.29
CA GLU A 234 14.97 -4.32 -1.52
C GLU A 234 13.64 -3.64 -1.85
N THR A 235 13.32 -3.49 -3.13
CA THR A 235 12.04 -2.88 -3.52
C THR A 235 10.83 -3.74 -3.16
N LEU A 236 10.96 -5.08 -3.15
CA LEU A 236 9.93 -5.98 -2.64
C LEU A 236 9.75 -5.81 -1.13
N LYS A 237 10.85 -5.72 -0.38
CA LYS A 237 10.86 -5.48 1.06
C LYS A 237 10.16 -4.16 1.40
N ASP A 238 10.46 -3.10 0.67
CA ASP A 238 9.78 -1.81 0.81
C ASP A 238 8.29 -1.92 0.51
N SER A 239 7.93 -2.62 -0.58
CA SER A 239 6.54 -2.83 -0.95
C SER A 239 5.76 -3.58 0.13
N LEU A 240 6.35 -4.63 0.71
CA LEU A 240 5.78 -5.38 1.84
C LEU A 240 5.54 -4.47 3.05
N ALA A 241 6.54 -3.67 3.42
CA ALA A 241 6.45 -2.78 4.58
C ALA A 241 5.35 -1.73 4.39
N ILE A 242 5.24 -1.16 3.19
CA ILE A 242 4.20 -0.17 2.83
C ILE A 242 2.79 -0.80 2.87
N GLU A 243 2.61 -2.00 2.30
CA GLU A 243 1.31 -2.69 2.31
C GLU A 243 0.86 -3.10 3.72
N LEU A 244 1.79 -3.58 4.55
CA LEU A 244 1.51 -3.94 5.94
C LEU A 244 1.18 -2.72 6.77
N TYR A 245 2.00 -1.66 6.70
CA TYR A 245 1.72 -0.40 7.40
C TYR A 245 0.36 0.19 7.01
N TYR A 246 0.03 0.17 5.71
CA TYR A 246 -1.29 0.59 5.23
C TYR A 246 -2.41 -0.27 5.82
N THR A 247 -2.26 -1.60 5.82
CA THR A 247 -3.27 -2.53 6.33
C THR A 247 -3.50 -2.36 7.83
N ILE A 248 -2.43 -2.17 8.60
CA ILE A 248 -2.47 -1.92 10.05
C ILE A 248 -3.18 -0.60 10.33
N THR A 249 -2.71 0.49 9.69
CA THR A 249 -3.28 1.82 9.84
C THR A 249 -4.76 1.86 9.46
N ARG A 250 -5.11 1.23 8.34
CA ARG A 250 -6.49 1.10 7.90
C ARG A 250 -7.34 0.35 8.93
N GLY A 251 -6.84 -0.76 9.47
CA GLY A 251 -7.51 -1.51 10.53
C GLY A 251 -7.79 -0.67 11.76
N ILE A 252 -6.83 0.16 12.19
CA ILE A 252 -7.00 1.09 13.31
C ILE A 252 -8.09 2.12 13.01
N MET A 253 -8.05 2.76 11.85
CA MET A 253 -9.03 3.78 11.45
C MET A 253 -10.45 3.22 11.29
N GLU A 254 -10.59 1.96 10.89
CA GLU A 254 -11.88 1.25 10.80
C GLU A 254 -12.39 0.74 12.16
N GLY A 255 -11.62 0.92 13.25
CA GLY A 255 -11.94 0.34 14.56
C GLY A 255 -11.76 -1.18 14.62
N ASN A 256 -11.14 -1.78 13.60
CA ASN A 256 -10.86 -3.21 13.53
C ASN A 256 -9.47 -3.52 14.11
N ALA A 257 -9.38 -3.50 15.44
CA ALA A 257 -8.12 -3.76 16.14
C ALA A 257 -7.61 -5.20 15.94
N LYS A 258 -8.48 -6.18 15.66
CA LYS A 258 -8.04 -7.55 15.31
C LYS A 258 -7.18 -7.57 14.05
N LYS A 259 -7.64 -6.90 12.99
CA LYS A 259 -6.89 -6.77 11.73
C LYS A 259 -5.57 -6.02 11.93
N ALA A 260 -5.57 -4.98 12.77
CA ALA A 260 -4.36 -4.25 13.11
C ALA A 260 -3.34 -5.13 13.86
N ILE A 261 -3.77 -5.89 14.87
CA ILE A 261 -2.93 -6.84 15.62
C ILE A 261 -2.33 -7.90 14.69
N GLN A 262 -3.14 -8.51 13.83
CA GLN A 262 -2.67 -9.50 12.85
C GLN A 262 -1.63 -8.90 11.91
N GLY A 263 -1.84 -7.67 11.43
CA GLY A 263 -0.87 -6.96 10.60
C GLY A 263 0.45 -6.67 11.33
N ILE A 264 0.41 -6.23 12.60
CA ILE A 264 1.61 -5.98 13.41
C ILE A 264 2.42 -7.26 13.58
N ARG A 265 1.77 -8.37 13.94
CA ARG A 265 2.43 -9.68 14.05
C ARG A 265 3.05 -10.13 12.75
N LYS A 266 2.35 -9.90 11.63
CA LYS A 266 2.85 -10.23 10.29
C LYS A 266 4.07 -9.42 9.91
N TYR A 267 4.06 -8.13 10.24
CA TYR A 267 5.22 -7.26 10.07
C TYR A 267 6.42 -7.75 10.89
N ALA A 268 6.22 -8.04 12.18
CA ALA A 268 7.27 -8.57 13.04
C ALA A 268 7.81 -9.92 12.54
N HIS A 269 6.95 -10.80 12.04
CA HIS A 269 7.34 -12.10 11.48
C HIS A 269 8.17 -11.96 10.19
N ILE A 270 7.75 -11.12 9.25
CA ILE A 270 8.42 -10.97 7.94
C ILE A 270 9.76 -10.24 8.06
N PHE A 271 9.86 -9.26 8.95
CA PHE A 271 11.05 -8.40 9.04
C PHE A 271 11.96 -8.70 10.23
N GLU A 272 11.55 -9.60 11.11
CA GLU A 272 12.35 -10.11 12.25
C GLU A 272 13.00 -9.00 13.11
N GLY A 273 12.34 -7.84 13.19
CA GLY A 273 12.82 -6.70 13.97
C GLY A 273 13.95 -5.88 13.33
N ASP A 274 14.19 -5.98 12.01
CA ASP A 274 15.19 -5.16 11.33
C ASP A 274 14.82 -3.65 11.37
N PRO A 275 15.62 -2.81 12.07
CA PRO A 275 15.34 -1.38 12.26
C PRO A 275 15.49 -0.55 10.98
N ASN A 276 16.10 -1.10 9.92
CA ASN A 276 16.23 -0.42 8.63
C ASN A 276 14.97 -0.56 7.77
N THR A 277 13.98 -1.35 8.20
CA THR A 277 12.73 -1.53 7.48
C THR A 277 11.86 -0.27 7.58
N LYS A 278 11.23 0.13 6.47
CA LYS A 278 10.27 1.25 6.45
C LYS A 278 9.18 1.07 7.51
N TYR A 279 8.87 2.14 8.23
CA TYR A 279 7.87 2.19 9.31
C TYR A 279 8.18 1.35 10.55
N TYR A 280 9.42 0.89 10.73
CA TYR A 280 9.82 0.07 11.88
C TYR A 280 9.43 0.72 13.21
N TYR A 281 9.78 1.99 13.42
CA TYR A 281 9.54 2.68 14.69
C TYR A 281 8.05 2.89 14.98
N GLU A 282 7.25 3.20 13.95
CA GLU A 282 5.81 3.35 14.07
C GLU A 282 5.14 2.02 14.44
N ILE A 283 5.57 0.91 13.84
CA ILE A 283 5.03 -0.42 14.15
C ILE A 283 5.50 -0.92 15.51
N ASP A 284 6.78 -0.76 15.85
CA ASP A 284 7.34 -1.12 17.17
C ASP A 284 6.63 -0.36 18.30
N ALA A 285 6.30 0.92 18.10
CA ALA A 285 5.49 1.67 19.08
C ALA A 285 4.11 1.02 19.31
N LEU A 286 3.41 0.64 18.24
CA LEU A 286 2.12 -0.05 18.34
C LEU A 286 2.27 -1.43 19.01
N GLU A 287 3.30 -2.18 18.65
CA GLU A 287 3.59 -3.50 19.21
C GLU A 287 3.86 -3.43 20.72
N ARG A 288 4.67 -2.46 21.18
CA ARG A 288 4.91 -2.24 22.61
C ARG A 288 3.64 -1.92 23.37
N LYS A 289 2.73 -1.11 22.80
CA LYS A 289 1.42 -0.80 23.40
C LYS A 289 0.56 -2.05 23.52
N LEU A 290 0.53 -2.88 22.48
CA LEU A 290 -0.17 -4.15 22.46
C LEU A 290 0.35 -5.08 23.59
N TYR A 291 1.67 -5.27 23.70
CA TYR A 291 2.25 -6.09 24.76
C TYR A 291 2.03 -5.53 26.17
N ALA A 292 2.08 -4.21 26.36
CA ALA A 292 1.78 -3.58 27.65
C ALA A 292 0.34 -3.88 28.10
N ILE A 293 -0.63 -3.88 27.18
CA ILE A 293 -2.03 -4.21 27.50
C ILE A 293 -2.20 -5.71 27.77
N ILE A 294 -1.50 -6.56 27.02
CA ILE A 294 -1.52 -8.02 27.27
C ILE A 294 -0.97 -8.34 28.66
N GLN A 295 0.11 -7.68 29.05
CA GLN A 295 0.71 -7.82 30.37
C GLN A 295 -0.24 -7.33 31.47
N SER A 296 -0.89 -6.18 31.29
CA SER A 296 -1.83 -5.65 32.30
C SER A 296 -3.08 -6.53 32.49
N LYS A 297 -3.48 -7.29 31.47
CA LYS A 297 -4.60 -8.25 31.54
C LYS A 297 -4.19 -9.67 31.98
N ASP A 298 -2.92 -9.88 32.35
CA ASP A 298 -2.32 -11.17 32.76
C ASP A 298 -2.51 -12.29 31.71
N LEU A 299 -2.47 -11.93 30.42
CA LEU A 299 -2.70 -12.87 29.31
C LEU A 299 -1.40 -13.50 28.79
N MET A 300 -0.23 -13.03 29.23
CA MET A 300 1.07 -13.49 28.72
C MET A 300 1.29 -15.00 28.89
N LYS A 301 0.86 -15.58 30.02
CA LYS A 301 1.01 -17.02 30.28
C LYS A 301 0.08 -17.89 29.42
N GLU A 302 -1.06 -17.36 29.02
CA GLU A 302 -2.06 -18.08 28.22
C GLU A 302 -1.73 -17.99 26.73
N LEU A 303 -1.25 -16.83 26.25
CA LEU A 303 -0.83 -16.66 24.86
C LEU A 303 0.44 -17.46 24.52
N ARG A 304 1.38 -17.60 25.46
CA ARG A 304 2.59 -18.44 25.29
C ARG A 304 2.30 -19.94 25.22
N LYS A 305 1.12 -20.41 25.64
CA LYS A 305 0.72 -21.83 25.57
C LYS A 305 0.01 -22.19 24.26
N GLY A 306 -0.42 -21.19 23.48
CA GLY A 306 -1.14 -21.37 22.21
C GLY A 306 -0.39 -20.84 20.98
N MET A 307 0.81 -20.28 21.18
CA MET A 307 1.85 -20.15 20.15
C MET A 307 2.69 -21.43 20.13
#